data_AF-H0EAX1-F1
#
_entry.id   AF-H0EAX1-F1
#
_cell.length_a   1.000
_cell.length_b   1.000
_cell.length_c   1.000
_cell.angle_alpha   90.00
_cell.angle_beta   90.00
_cell.angle_gamma   90.00
#
_symmetry.space_group_name_H-M   'P 1'
#
loop_
_entity.id
_entity.type
_entity.pdbx_description
1 polymer ?
#
loop_
_entity_poly.entity_id
_entity_poly.type
_entity_poly.pdbx_seq_one_letter_code
_entity_poly.pdbx_strand_id
1 'polypeptide(L)'
;MAILTWVLISLAVWHFAVFVPDKFAGGIVGAFAAAIFGGIVGGLLLSGLSLPSRADTDVATVLLGIPGCLVALAALWLVGARAEAQREA
;
A
#
# COMPACT_ATOMS: atom_id res chain seq x y z
N MET A 1 -15.41 -5.69 8.75
CA MET A 1 -14.43 -6.57 8.07
C MET A 1 -13.54 -5.82 7.08
N ALA A 2 -13.89 -4.58 6.70
CA ALA A 2 -13.17 -3.78 5.71
C ALA A 2 -11.66 -3.63 5.93
N ILE A 3 -11.20 -3.32 7.16
CA ILE A 3 -9.76 -3.15 7.44
C ILE A 3 -8.98 -4.42 7.10
N LEU A 4 -9.47 -5.60 7.51
CA LEU A 4 -8.83 -6.87 7.18
C LEU A 4 -8.78 -7.08 5.66
N THR A 5 -9.86 -6.76 4.96
CA THR A 5 -9.90 -6.81 3.48
C THR A 5 -8.82 -5.94 2.84
N TRP A 6 -8.67 -4.69 3.30
CA TRP A 6 -7.65 -3.77 2.79
C TRP A 6 -6.23 -4.22 3.11
N VAL A 7 -6.01 -4.81 4.29
CA VAL A 7 -4.72 -5.43 4.63
C VAL A 7 -4.42 -6.58 3.67
N LEU A 8 -5.36 -7.49 3.45
CA LEU A 8 -5.16 -8.68 2.60
C LEU A 8 -4.90 -8.31 1.14
N ILE A 9 -5.65 -7.36 0.57
CA ILE A 9 -5.39 -6.90 -0.81
C ILE A 9 -4.06 -6.15 -0.92
N SER A 10 -3.68 -5.38 0.11
CA SER A 10 -2.38 -4.68 0.12
C SER A 10 -1.23 -5.67 0.22
N LEU A 11 -1.38 -6.73 1.03
CA LEU A 11 -0.43 -7.84 1.08
C LEU A 11 -0.31 -8.50 -0.29
N ALA A 12 -1.42 -8.79 -0.96
CA ALA A 12 -1.41 -9.38 -2.29
C ALA A 12 -0.64 -8.48 -3.30
N VAL A 13 -0.88 -7.17 -3.28
CA VAL A 13 -0.15 -6.20 -4.12
C VAL A 13 1.34 -6.15 -3.76
N TRP A 14 1.69 -6.12 -2.47
CA TRP A 14 3.08 -6.07 -2.01
C TRP A 14 3.93 -7.24 -2.49
N HIS A 15 3.37 -8.44 -2.69
CA HIS A 15 4.12 -9.58 -3.25
C HIS A 15 4.70 -9.28 -4.64
N PHE A 16 4.05 -8.42 -5.42
CA PHE A 16 4.55 -8.00 -6.73
C PHE A 16 5.70 -6.98 -6.64
N ALA A 17 6.06 -6.50 -5.44
CA ALA A 17 7.24 -5.65 -5.25
C ALA A 17 8.54 -6.35 -5.66
N VAL A 18 8.57 -7.69 -5.67
CA VAL A 18 9.73 -8.48 -6.15
C VAL A 18 10.07 -8.22 -7.63
N PHE A 19 9.11 -7.76 -8.43
CA PHE A 19 9.31 -7.45 -9.85
C PHE A 19 9.91 -6.06 -10.10
N VAL A 20 10.07 -5.25 -9.05
CA VAL A 20 10.58 -3.88 -9.12
C VAL A 20 11.98 -3.85 -8.47
N PRO A 21 12.93 -3.04 -8.95
CA PRO A 21 14.21 -2.88 -8.28
C PRO A 21 14.02 -2.51 -6.80
N ASP A 22 14.73 -3.18 -5.89
CA ASP A 22 14.62 -2.97 -4.44
C ASP A 22 15.28 -1.65 -4.01
N LYS A 23 14.60 -0.54 -4.30
CA LYS A 23 14.99 0.82 -3.95
C LYS A 23 14.03 1.45 -2.95
N PHE A 24 13.29 0.62 -2.21
CA PHE A 24 12.38 1.11 -1.18
C PHE A 24 13.17 1.64 0.01
N ALA A 25 12.80 2.81 0.53
CA ALA A 25 13.36 3.30 1.78
C ALA A 25 13.00 2.34 2.93
N GLY A 26 14.01 1.71 3.55
CA GLY A 26 13.81 0.63 4.53
C GLY A 26 13.65 -0.77 3.91
N GLY A 27 13.96 -0.93 2.62
CA GLY A 27 13.92 -2.19 1.89
C GLY A 27 12.53 -2.82 1.83
N ILE A 28 12.49 -4.14 1.67
CA ILE A 28 11.24 -4.90 1.53
C ILE A 28 10.31 -4.79 2.76
N VAL A 29 10.87 -4.62 3.96
CA VAL A 29 10.10 -4.42 5.21
C VAL A 29 9.46 -3.04 5.23
N GLY A 30 10.18 -2.01 4.76
CA GLY A 30 9.62 -0.68 4.56
C GLY A 30 8.47 -0.71 3.54
N ALA A 31 8.68 -1.39 2.41
CA ALA A 31 7.66 -1.57 1.38
C ALA A 31 6.40 -2.28 1.94
N PHE A 32 6.60 -3.31 2.77
CA PHE A 32 5.52 -4.03 3.44
C PHE A 32 4.68 -3.12 4.33
N ALA A 33 5.35 -2.36 5.21
CA ALA A 33 4.68 -1.44 6.11
C ALA A 33 3.94 -0.33 5.33
N ALA A 34 4.56 0.23 4.30
CA ALA A 34 3.95 1.26 3.45
C ALA A 34 2.75 0.73 2.65
N ALA A 35 2.82 -0.47 2.10
CA ALA A 35 1.71 -1.09 1.38
C ALA A 35 0.47 -1.23 2.28
N ILE A 36 0.64 -1.79 3.48
CA ILE A 36 -0.45 -1.98 4.44
C ILE A 36 -1.01 -0.64 4.89
N PHE A 37 -0.14 0.28 5.31
CA PHE A 37 -0.56 1.60 5.76
C PHE A 37 -1.30 2.37 4.65
N GLY A 38 -0.73 2.38 3.45
CA GLY A 38 -1.31 3.01 2.27
C GLY A 38 -2.67 2.43 1.93
N GLY A 39 -2.83 1.10 1.94
CA GLY A 39 -4.11 0.50 1.60
C GLY A 39 -5.20 0.70 2.65
N ILE A 40 -4.85 0.74 3.94
CA ILE A 40 -5.80 1.10 5.00
C ILE A 40 -6.24 2.56 4.84
N VAL A 41 -5.29 3.48 4.69
CA VAL A 41 -5.57 4.92 4.55
C VAL A 41 -6.35 5.19 3.27
N GLY A 42 -5.95 4.61 2.13
CA GLY A 42 -6.66 4.74 0.86
C GLY A 42 -8.06 4.15 0.91
N GLY A 43 -8.22 2.95 1.47
CA GLY A 43 -9.52 2.32 1.66
C GLY A 43 -10.45 3.17 2.51
N LEU A 44 -9.94 3.74 3.61
CA LEU A 44 -10.72 4.62 4.49
C LEU A 44 -11.11 5.93 3.80
N LEU A 45 -10.17 6.59 3.10
CA LEU A 45 -10.44 7.84 2.39
C LEU A 45 -11.48 7.63 1.28
N LEU A 46 -11.34 6.57 0.49
CA LEU A 46 -12.25 6.26 -0.62
C LEU A 46 -13.60 5.71 -0.15
N SER A 47 -13.67 5.16 1.07
CA SER A 47 -14.95 4.80 1.72
C SER A 47 -15.65 6.00 2.38
N GLY A 48 -15.16 7.23 2.15
CA GLY A 48 -15.74 8.44 2.73
C GLY A 48 -15.56 8.52 4.25
N LEU A 49 -14.45 7.99 4.77
CA LEU A 49 -14.14 7.87 6.20
C LEU A 49 -15.12 6.98 6.99
N SER A 50 -15.94 6.19 6.29
CA SER A 50 -16.77 5.16 6.89
C SER A 50 -16.05 3.81 6.92
N LEU A 51 -16.37 2.97 7.90
CA LEU A 51 -15.88 1.60 8.00
C LEU A 51 -17.01 0.63 7.64
N PRO A 52 -17.02 0.06 6.41
CA PRO A 52 -18.07 -0.86 6.00
C PRO A 52 -18.23 -2.03 6.98
N SER A 53 -19.48 -2.29 7.34
CA SER A 53 -19.84 -3.42 8.21
C SER A 53 -19.65 -4.74 7.45
N ARG A 54 -19.77 -5.89 8.14
CA ARG A 54 -19.68 -7.19 7.46
C ARG A 54 -20.77 -7.36 6.39
N ALA A 55 -21.97 -6.81 6.62
CA ALA A 55 -23.09 -6.93 5.69
C ALA A 55 -22.86 -6.11 4.41
N ASP A 56 -22.06 -5.04 4.51
CA ASP A 56 -21.78 -4.12 3.40
C ASP A 56 -20.42 -4.39 2.73
N THR A 57 -19.66 -5.39 3.22
CA THR A 57 -18.36 -5.76 2.66
C THR A 57 -18.59 -6.59 1.40
N ASP A 58 -18.33 -5.98 0.24
CA ASP A 58 -18.44 -6.60 -1.08
C ASP A 58 -17.07 -6.60 -1.83
N VAL A 59 -17.08 -7.00 -3.10
CA VAL A 59 -15.88 -6.97 -3.95
C VAL A 59 -15.38 -5.55 -4.18
N ALA A 60 -16.27 -4.55 -4.29
CA ALA A 60 -15.86 -3.16 -4.47
C ALA A 60 -15.04 -2.66 -3.27
N THR A 61 -15.44 -3.06 -2.06
CA THR A 61 -14.71 -2.75 -0.82
C THR A 61 -13.26 -3.20 -0.87
N VAL A 62 -12.98 -4.35 -1.50
CA VAL A 62 -11.62 -4.87 -1.70
C VAL A 62 -10.79 -3.90 -2.54
N LEU A 63 -11.36 -3.42 -3.64
CA LEU A 63 -10.65 -2.59 -4.61
C LEU A 63 -10.26 -1.21 -4.04
N LEU A 64 -10.98 -0.72 -3.02
CA LEU A 64 -10.69 0.57 -2.39
C LEU A 64 -9.30 0.64 -1.72
N GLY A 65 -8.74 -0.50 -1.29
CA GLY A 65 -7.39 -0.54 -0.71
C GLY A 65 -6.27 -0.40 -1.74
N ILE A 66 -6.52 -0.75 -3.01
CA ILE A 66 -5.48 -0.82 -4.03
C ILE A 66 -4.84 0.54 -4.32
N PRO A 67 -5.61 1.64 -4.56
CA PRO A 67 -5.02 2.93 -4.91
C PRO A 67 -4.07 3.46 -3.83
N GLY A 68 -4.46 3.38 -2.55
CA GLY A 68 -3.62 3.85 -1.45
C GLY A 68 -2.35 3.02 -1.26
N CYS A 69 -2.45 1.70 -1.44
CA CYS A 69 -1.29 0.80 -1.41
C CYS A 69 -0.27 1.17 -2.52
N LEU A 70 -0.74 1.35 -3.76
CA LEU A 70 0.12 1.70 -4.88
C LEU A 70 0.80 3.06 -4.70
N VAL A 71 0.05 4.06 -4.22
CA VAL A 71 0.60 5.40 -3.96
C VAL A 71 1.68 5.35 -2.86
N ALA A 72 1.43 4.61 -1.78
CA ALA A 72 2.40 4.50 -0.69
C ALA A 72 3.68 3.75 -1.12
N LEU A 73 3.55 2.66 -1.88
CA LEU A 73 4.69 1.93 -2.44
C LEU A 73 5.49 2.82 -3.41
N ALA A 74 4.81 3.52 -4.32
CA ALA A 74 5.46 4.42 -5.26
C ALA A 74 6.19 5.57 -4.53
N ALA A 75 5.57 6.18 -3.53
CA ALA A 75 6.19 7.23 -2.74
C ALA A 75 7.44 6.72 -2.01
N LEU A 76 7.36 5.57 -1.36
CA LEU A 76 8.49 5.00 -0.61
C LEU A 76 9.64 4.58 -1.54
N TRP A 77 9.33 4.05 -2.72
CA TRP A 77 10.30 3.70 -3.74
C TRP A 77 11.01 4.95 -4.28
N LEU A 78 10.26 6.02 -4.58
CA LEU A 78 10.83 7.28 -5.06
C LEU A 78 11.76 7.92 -4.01
N VAL A 79 11.39 7.86 -2.73
CA VAL A 79 12.24 8.35 -1.64
C VAL A 79 13.54 7.55 -1.56
N GLY A 80 13.47 6.21 -1.59
CA GLY A 80 14.67 5.39 -1.51
C GLY A 80 15.57 5.53 -2.75
N ALA A 81 14.98 5.57 -3.96
CA ALA A 81 15.72 5.79 -5.20
C ALA A 81 16.44 7.15 -5.23
N ARG A 82 15.82 8.21 -4.71
CA ARG A 82 16.46 9.53 -4.59
C ARG A 82 17.60 9.53 -3.57
N ALA A 83 17.41 8.86 -2.44
CA ALA A 83 18.44 8.77 -1.39
C ALA A 83 19.67 7.98 -1.85
N GLU A 84 19.47 6.95 -2.67
CA GLU A 84 20.56 6.19 -3.30
C GLU A 84 21.34 7.08 -4.29
N ALA A 85 20.64 7.75 -5.21
CA ALA A 85 21.27 8.64 -6.20
C ALA A 85 22.09 9.77 -5.56
N GLN A 86 21.68 10.29 -4.40
CA GLN A 86 22.43 11.30 -3.64
C GLN A 86 23.68 10.76 -2.95
N ARG A 87 23.75 9.45 -2.67
CA ARG A 87 24.94 8.82 -2.05
C ARG A 87 26.02 8.51 -3.08
N GLU A 88 25.63 8.40 -4.35
CA GLU A 88 26.52 8.08 -5.48
C GLU A 88 27.13 9.33 -6.15
N ALA A 89 26.60 10.53 -5.86
CA ALA A 89 27.06 11.82 -6.37
C ALA A 89 28.11 12.47 -5.46
#